data_AF-A0AA36IJ82-F1
#
_entry.id   AF-A0AA36IJ82-F1
#
_cell.length_a   1.000
_cell.length_b   1.000
_cell.length_c   1.000
_cell.angle_alpha   90.00
_cell.angle_beta   90.00
_cell.angle_gamma   90.00
#
_symmetry.space_group_name_H-M   'P 1'
#
loop_
_entity.id
_entity.type
_entity.pdbx_description
1 polymer ?
#
loop_
_entity_poly.entity_id
_entity_poly.type
_entity_poly.pdbx_seq_one_letter_code
_entity_poly.pdbx_strand_id
1 'polypeptide(L)'
;MVPAPDPPPPVAEPAPRRASIHSANSSDSADAVVVALESLGSSGAEPPPNDPTETLVQWMAKIELLNPEHRRAVTAGCALQWFARPWRIREQCYHYSFQTRQIHDFWSHSWRTSVWQKAGLLLIWYNGVAAFLISTLGVFLVLVLACLGLTPAYSKQPWLGPPLTIGPWCSLTGPLLYSLAFTLWRSRRRVWLDWICIHQTDMKLQECGLLSLGGNIGNAKSMLILWDETWIERLWCIFELATFLRSHPDATKNLIILPIFFWPFCVANFWVGFAVGLGNVVLPFNHPLSFVSGTLGMLLVVFVLEKLMHEFYCSLALLEERLRKFSLNDAKCACCDNDHKGPYGQEVRCDRHVLIQVMCLWFGSEAEIESHISTIVADALREKLLGKFPLPYWMMVMCQMPVLWAYMDIFAARARDEQWEEAAAVVLDCCSWFLNLIPAISTFVTCLVRWTHSTASCRQTLFRWMSRLAAILMHVAGQLGVRVCHHYIENYLHGKAVFFGISLLPAFVAWRLRSKSA
;
A
#
# COMPACT_ATOMS: atom_id res chain seq x y z
N MET A 1 0.65 2.43 61.73
CA MET A 1 1.27 1.31 60.99
C MET A 1 0.40 1.05 59.77
N VAL A 2 0.88 1.44 58.59
CA VAL A 2 0.16 1.25 57.32
C VAL A 2 0.50 -0.15 56.81
N PRO A 3 -0.48 -0.99 56.43
CA PRO A 3 -0.21 -2.32 55.93
C PRO A 3 0.48 -2.24 54.56
N ALA A 4 1.45 -3.13 54.34
CA ALA A 4 2.18 -3.23 53.09
C ALA A 4 1.21 -3.55 51.92
N PRO A 5 1.43 -2.98 50.73
CA PRO A 5 0.59 -3.26 49.57
C PRO A 5 0.77 -4.72 49.12
N ASP A 6 -0.34 -5.34 48.73
CA ASP A 6 -0.36 -6.70 48.21
C ASP A 6 0.52 -6.85 46.96
N PRO A 7 1.19 -8.01 46.78
CA PRO A 7 1.98 -8.28 45.60
C PRO A 7 1.09 -8.29 44.33
N PRO A 8 1.62 -7.82 43.19
CA PRO A 8 0.88 -7.82 41.94
C PRO A 8 0.50 -9.25 41.53
N PRO A 9 -0.67 -9.44 40.89
CA PRO A 9 -1.10 -10.75 40.43
C PRO A 9 -0.10 -11.32 39.40
N PRO A 10 0.05 -12.65 39.34
CA PRO A 10 0.94 -13.30 38.38
C PRO A 10 0.55 -12.91 36.95
N VAL A 11 1.55 -12.50 36.18
CA VAL A 11 1.41 -12.19 34.75
C VAL A 11 0.88 -13.45 34.05
N ALA A 12 -0.32 -13.36 33.48
CA ALA A 12 -0.91 -14.45 32.72
C ALA A 12 0.06 -14.91 31.61
N GLU A 13 0.35 -16.20 31.55
CA GLU A 13 1.15 -16.78 30.47
C GLU A 13 0.57 -16.38 29.12
N PRO A 14 1.40 -15.96 28.15
CA PRO A 14 0.93 -15.66 26.81
C PRO A 14 0.28 -16.92 26.22
N ALA A 15 -0.98 -16.81 25.81
CA ALA A 15 -1.73 -17.89 25.16
C ALA A 15 -0.85 -18.56 24.08
N PRO A 16 -0.83 -19.91 24.00
CA PRO A 16 0.02 -20.62 23.06
C PRO A 16 -0.19 -20.07 21.65
N ARG A 17 0.90 -19.62 21.02
CA ARG A 17 0.89 -19.25 19.60
C ARG A 17 0.38 -20.46 18.83
N ARG A 18 -0.89 -20.46 18.42
CA ARG A 18 -1.41 -21.44 17.45
C ARG A 18 -0.43 -21.48 16.29
N ALA A 19 0.21 -22.63 16.10
CA ALA A 19 1.14 -22.90 15.02
C ALA A 19 0.56 -22.35 13.71
N SER A 20 1.39 -21.71 12.89
CA SER A 20 0.97 -21.31 11.55
C SER A 20 0.49 -22.56 10.82
N ILE A 21 -0.78 -22.56 10.42
CA ILE A 21 -1.46 -23.65 9.69
C ILE A 21 -0.74 -24.04 8.39
N HIS A 22 0.23 -23.24 7.94
CA HIS A 22 1.21 -23.61 6.91
C HIS A 22 2.08 -24.84 7.22
N SER A 23 2.02 -25.43 8.42
CA SER A 23 2.65 -26.73 8.71
C SER A 23 1.69 -27.93 8.72
N ALA A 24 0.40 -27.75 8.37
CA ALA A 24 -0.56 -28.85 8.36
C ALA A 24 -0.30 -29.84 7.21
N ASN A 25 0.34 -30.96 7.59
CA ASN A 25 0.40 -32.29 6.98
C ASN A 25 0.86 -32.40 5.51
N SER A 26 2.17 -32.41 5.25
CA SER A 26 2.72 -32.78 3.92
C SER A 26 3.10 -34.26 3.75
N SER A 27 3.10 -35.10 4.80
CA SER A 27 3.46 -36.53 4.68
C SER A 27 2.36 -37.41 4.10
N ASP A 28 1.14 -37.37 4.63
CA ASP A 28 -0.02 -38.05 4.02
C ASP A 28 -0.36 -37.50 2.62
N SER A 29 0.12 -36.29 2.34
CA SER A 29 -0.06 -35.60 1.06
C SER A 29 0.72 -36.31 -0.04
N ALA A 30 1.98 -36.69 0.18
CA ALA A 30 2.81 -37.32 -0.85
C ALA A 30 2.21 -38.60 -1.45
N ASP A 31 1.67 -39.48 -0.59
CA ASP A 31 1.01 -40.70 -1.04
C ASP A 31 -0.31 -40.39 -1.75
N ALA A 32 -1.04 -39.35 -1.31
CA ALA A 32 -2.22 -38.87 -1.99
C ALA A 32 -1.90 -38.15 -3.33
N VAL A 33 -0.76 -37.46 -3.47
CA VAL A 33 -0.24 -36.92 -4.73
C VAL A 33 0.08 -38.05 -5.67
N VAL A 34 0.83 -39.06 -5.22
CA VAL A 34 1.18 -40.21 -6.05
C VAL A 34 -0.09 -40.90 -6.49
N VAL A 35 -1.02 -41.18 -5.59
CA VAL A 35 -2.32 -41.79 -5.93
C VAL A 35 -3.15 -40.89 -6.86
N ALA A 36 -3.16 -39.57 -6.67
CA ALA A 36 -3.87 -38.63 -7.53
C ALA A 36 -3.23 -38.53 -8.93
N LEU A 37 -1.90 -38.46 -9.02
CA LEU A 37 -1.15 -38.44 -10.26
C LEU A 37 -1.24 -39.78 -10.99
N GLU A 38 -1.22 -40.91 -10.27
CA GLU A 38 -1.48 -42.25 -10.79
C GLU A 38 -2.90 -42.37 -11.35
N SER A 39 -3.89 -41.79 -10.65
CA SER A 39 -5.28 -41.77 -11.14
C SER A 39 -5.45 -40.92 -12.41
N LEU A 40 -4.64 -39.86 -12.56
CA LEU A 40 -4.61 -39.01 -13.75
C LEU A 40 -3.78 -39.62 -14.91
N GLY A 41 -2.87 -40.55 -14.61
CA GLY A 41 -1.89 -41.13 -15.53
C GLY A 41 -2.29 -42.44 -16.23
N SER A 42 -3.54 -42.89 -16.14
CA SER A 42 -3.98 -44.21 -16.63
C SER A 42 -3.96 -44.43 -18.16
N SER A 43 -3.37 -43.52 -18.95
CA SER A 43 -3.19 -43.67 -20.40
C SER A 43 -1.71 -43.81 -20.79
N GLY A 44 -1.10 -44.95 -20.49
CA GLY A 44 0.00 -45.53 -21.30
C GLY A 44 1.40 -44.92 -21.19
N ALA A 45 1.81 -44.32 -20.08
CA ALA A 45 3.16 -43.77 -19.89
C ALA A 45 4.10 -44.67 -19.06
N GLU A 46 5.41 -44.44 -19.21
CA GLU A 46 6.55 -45.11 -18.58
C GLU A 46 6.38 -45.39 -17.07
N PRO A 47 7.05 -46.43 -16.52
CA PRO A 47 6.97 -46.75 -15.10
C PRO A 47 7.30 -45.53 -14.23
N PRO A 48 6.53 -45.28 -13.15
CA PRO A 48 6.73 -44.11 -12.31
C PRO A 48 8.15 -44.08 -11.73
N PRO A 49 8.75 -42.89 -11.53
CA PRO A 49 10.01 -42.75 -10.80
C PRO A 49 9.93 -43.47 -9.45
N ASN A 50 11.03 -44.11 -9.03
CA ASN A 50 11.09 -44.82 -7.76
C ASN A 50 10.96 -43.89 -6.52
N ASP A 51 11.09 -42.57 -6.70
CA ASP A 51 10.95 -41.57 -5.62
C ASP A 51 9.69 -40.68 -5.82
N PRO A 52 8.69 -40.77 -4.93
CA PRO A 52 7.53 -39.87 -4.89
C PRO A 52 7.87 -38.37 -4.89
N THR A 53 9.05 -38.00 -4.37
CA THR A 53 9.55 -36.63 -4.35
C THR A 53 9.89 -36.15 -5.75
N GLU A 54 10.55 -36.98 -6.55
CA GLU A 54 10.91 -36.67 -7.93
C GLU A 54 9.65 -36.47 -8.79
N THR A 55 8.65 -37.31 -8.60
CA THR A 55 7.34 -37.18 -9.27
C THR A 55 6.67 -35.84 -8.94
N LEU A 56 6.67 -35.46 -7.66
CA LEU A 56 6.13 -34.16 -7.20
C LEU A 56 6.90 -32.98 -7.82
N VAL A 57 8.23 -33.06 -7.85
CA VAL A 57 9.10 -32.04 -8.43
C VAL A 57 8.83 -31.87 -9.92
N GLN A 58 8.79 -32.98 -10.66
CA GLN A 58 8.47 -32.96 -12.09
C GLN A 58 7.08 -32.38 -12.35
N TRP A 59 6.10 -32.68 -11.48
CA TRP A 59 4.76 -32.11 -11.58
C TRP A 59 4.74 -30.59 -11.36
N MET A 60 5.29 -30.12 -10.23
CA MET A 60 5.33 -28.69 -9.91
C MET A 60 6.10 -27.89 -10.97
N ALA A 61 7.13 -28.49 -11.57
CA ALA A 61 7.93 -27.88 -12.62
C ALA A 61 7.16 -27.62 -13.93
N LYS A 62 6.02 -28.28 -14.17
CA LYS A 62 5.19 -28.03 -15.36
C LYS A 62 4.45 -26.69 -15.30
N ILE A 63 4.27 -26.10 -14.11
CA ILE A 63 3.48 -24.86 -13.91
C ILE A 63 2.06 -25.01 -14.49
N GLU A 64 1.49 -26.20 -14.34
CA GLU A 64 0.14 -26.53 -14.80
C GLU A 64 -0.85 -26.56 -13.62
N LEU A 65 -2.13 -26.62 -13.94
CA LEU A 65 -3.18 -26.84 -12.95
C LEU A 65 -3.45 -28.34 -12.88
N LEU A 66 -3.58 -28.88 -11.67
CA LEU A 66 -3.95 -30.29 -11.48
C LEU A 66 -5.34 -30.58 -12.07
N ASN A 67 -6.27 -29.65 -11.82
CA ASN A 67 -7.60 -29.66 -12.42
C ASN A 67 -7.99 -28.20 -12.72
N PRO A 68 -8.60 -27.91 -13.88
CA PRO A 68 -9.19 -26.60 -14.16
C PRO A 68 -10.06 -26.02 -13.03
N GLU A 69 -10.70 -26.88 -12.22
CA GLU A 69 -11.50 -26.51 -11.06
C GLU A 69 -10.72 -25.88 -9.90
N HIS A 70 -9.41 -26.12 -9.82
CA HIS A 70 -8.53 -25.49 -8.84
C HIS A 70 -8.05 -24.10 -9.27
N ARG A 71 -8.44 -23.65 -10.48
CA ARG A 71 -8.28 -22.25 -10.90
C ARG A 71 -9.31 -21.38 -10.20
N ARG A 72 -9.02 -21.03 -8.96
CA ARG A 72 -9.93 -20.28 -8.10
C ARG A 72 -9.41 -18.87 -7.84
N ALA A 73 -10.32 -17.94 -7.67
CA ALA A 73 -10.02 -16.59 -7.22
C ALA A 73 -11.09 -16.12 -6.25
N VAL A 74 -10.79 -15.06 -5.51
CA VAL A 74 -11.75 -14.30 -4.73
C VAL A 74 -11.85 -12.90 -5.31
N THR A 75 -12.97 -12.19 -5.13
CA THR A 75 -12.99 -10.76 -5.46
C THR A 75 -12.24 -9.98 -4.38
N ALA A 76 -11.47 -8.96 -4.74
CA ALA A 76 -10.76 -8.12 -3.78
C ALA A 76 -11.71 -7.54 -2.71
N GLY A 77 -12.94 -7.19 -3.08
CA GLY A 77 -13.98 -6.74 -2.14
C GLY A 77 -14.35 -7.81 -1.10
N CYS A 78 -14.48 -9.08 -1.50
CA CYS A 78 -14.74 -10.17 -0.55
C CYS A 78 -13.52 -10.47 0.33
N ALA A 79 -12.30 -10.43 -0.24
CA ALA A 79 -11.08 -10.63 0.54
C ALA A 79 -10.86 -9.52 1.59
N LEU A 80 -11.25 -8.29 1.27
CA LEU A 80 -11.08 -7.10 2.12
C LEU A 80 -12.29 -6.78 3.00
N GLN A 81 -13.35 -7.58 2.94
CA GLN A 81 -14.57 -7.32 3.71
C GLN A 81 -14.28 -7.19 5.20
N TRP A 82 -14.94 -6.22 5.85
CA TRP A 82 -14.80 -5.96 7.29
C TRP A 82 -13.32 -5.79 7.72
N PHE A 83 -12.57 -5.03 6.93
CA PHE A 83 -11.13 -4.82 7.09
C PHE A 83 -10.34 -6.14 7.08
N ALA A 84 -10.47 -6.87 5.98
CA ALA A 84 -9.86 -8.18 5.77
C ALA A 84 -10.15 -9.17 6.91
N ARG A 85 -11.40 -9.18 7.43
CA ARG A 85 -11.84 -10.16 8.45
C ARG A 85 -11.53 -11.61 8.05
N PRO A 86 -11.73 -12.05 6.79
CA PRO A 86 -11.35 -13.41 6.35
C PRO A 86 -9.88 -13.75 6.64
N TRP A 87 -9.02 -12.75 6.56
CA TRP A 87 -7.58 -12.90 6.78
C TRP A 87 -7.20 -12.83 8.26
N ARG A 88 -7.98 -12.10 9.07
CA ARG A 88 -7.73 -11.90 10.51
C ARG A 88 -8.17 -13.07 11.37
N ILE A 89 -9.36 -13.62 11.11
CA ILE A 89 -9.97 -14.62 12.00
C ILE A 89 -9.38 -16.02 11.79
N ARG A 90 -8.71 -16.25 10.65
CA ARG A 90 -8.15 -17.56 10.27
C ARG A 90 -9.20 -18.69 10.31
N GLU A 91 -10.45 -18.34 10.02
CA GLU A 91 -11.50 -19.31 9.72
C GLU A 91 -11.36 -19.81 8.28
N GLN A 92 -11.90 -21.00 8.02
CA GLN A 92 -11.91 -21.57 6.68
C GLN A 92 -12.76 -20.72 5.74
N CYS A 93 -12.11 -20.08 4.78
CA CYS A 93 -12.69 -19.07 3.91
C CYS A 93 -12.85 -19.54 2.45
N TYR A 94 -12.63 -20.83 2.18
CA TYR A 94 -12.62 -21.38 0.82
C TYR A 94 -13.91 -21.14 0.04
N HIS A 95 -15.06 -21.09 0.72
CA HIS A 95 -16.37 -20.80 0.12
C HIS A 95 -16.48 -19.38 -0.46
N TYR A 96 -15.60 -18.44 -0.10
CA TYR A 96 -15.54 -17.11 -0.72
C TYR A 96 -14.81 -17.11 -2.07
N SER A 97 -13.99 -18.13 -2.34
CA SER A 97 -13.35 -18.30 -3.64
C SER A 97 -14.33 -18.93 -4.63
N PHE A 98 -14.11 -18.72 -5.92
CA PHE A 98 -14.89 -19.29 -7.02
C PHE A 98 -13.98 -19.63 -8.19
N GLN A 99 -14.39 -20.62 -8.99
CA GLN A 99 -13.69 -20.99 -10.22
C GLN A 99 -13.72 -19.83 -11.21
N THR A 100 -12.58 -19.51 -11.80
CA THR A 100 -12.46 -18.43 -12.78
C THR A 100 -11.54 -18.85 -13.91
N ARG A 101 -11.78 -18.36 -15.13
CA ARG A 101 -10.83 -18.57 -16.25
C ARG A 101 -9.58 -17.71 -16.13
N GLN A 102 -9.63 -16.63 -15.36
CA GLN A 102 -8.54 -15.65 -15.29
C GLN A 102 -8.42 -15.04 -13.89
N ILE A 103 -7.17 -14.88 -13.45
CA ILE A 103 -6.77 -14.18 -12.24
C ILE A 103 -6.19 -12.82 -12.67
N HIS A 104 -6.64 -11.73 -12.07
CA HIS A 104 -6.07 -10.41 -12.39
C HIS A 104 -4.79 -10.19 -11.61
N ASP A 105 -4.82 -10.38 -10.29
CA ASP A 105 -3.65 -10.18 -9.43
C ASP A 105 -3.40 -11.41 -8.57
N PHE A 106 -2.16 -11.85 -8.51
CA PHE A 106 -1.66 -12.78 -7.51
C PHE A 106 -1.10 -11.98 -6.32
N TRP A 107 -1.62 -12.17 -5.11
CA TRP A 107 -1.14 -11.46 -3.91
C TRP A 107 -0.06 -12.25 -3.20
N SER A 108 1.20 -11.87 -3.39
CA SER A 108 2.33 -12.41 -2.62
C SER A 108 2.63 -11.56 -1.40
N HIS A 109 2.82 -12.18 -0.24
CA HIS A 109 3.01 -11.47 1.01
C HIS A 109 3.69 -12.34 2.08
N SER A 110 4.38 -11.72 3.03
CA SER A 110 4.88 -12.44 4.22
C SER A 110 3.81 -12.54 5.30
N TRP A 111 3.63 -13.71 5.89
CA TRP A 111 2.70 -13.90 7.01
C TRP A 111 3.16 -13.29 8.35
N ARG A 112 4.40 -12.78 8.45
CA ARG A 112 4.92 -12.17 9.69
C ARG A 112 4.36 -10.77 9.94
N THR A 113 4.12 -10.03 8.88
CA THR A 113 3.60 -8.67 8.95
C THR A 113 2.14 -8.65 9.40
N SER A 114 1.80 -7.63 10.18
CA SER A 114 0.42 -7.32 10.61
C SER A 114 -0.56 -7.35 9.45
N VAL A 115 -1.64 -8.13 9.60
CA VAL A 115 -2.74 -8.22 8.64
C VAL A 115 -3.38 -6.84 8.40
N TRP A 116 -3.44 -6.00 9.42
CA TRP A 116 -4.01 -4.65 9.31
C TRP A 116 -3.23 -3.75 8.35
N GLN A 117 -1.90 -3.86 8.34
CA GLN A 117 -1.08 -3.04 7.47
C GLN A 117 -1.28 -3.41 6.00
N LYS A 118 -1.35 -4.72 5.72
CA LYS A 118 -1.67 -5.25 4.39
C LYS A 118 -3.09 -4.86 3.98
N ALA A 119 -4.07 -5.03 4.86
CA ALA A 119 -5.46 -4.68 4.59
C ALA A 119 -5.64 -3.20 4.30
N GLY A 120 -5.01 -2.31 5.08
CA GLY A 120 -5.05 -0.87 4.87
C GLY A 120 -4.49 -0.47 3.50
N LEU A 121 -3.33 -1.03 3.13
CA LEU A 121 -2.70 -0.79 1.83
C LEU A 121 -3.57 -1.30 0.67
N LEU A 122 -4.11 -2.52 0.79
CA LEU A 122 -4.98 -3.11 -0.23
C LEU A 122 -6.30 -2.35 -0.37
N LEU A 123 -6.89 -1.83 0.72
CA LEU A 123 -8.07 -0.97 0.64
C LEU A 123 -7.77 0.33 -0.12
N ILE A 124 -6.63 0.97 0.13
CA ILE A 124 -6.20 2.14 -0.64
C ILE A 124 -6.04 1.79 -2.11
N TRP A 125 -5.42 0.65 -2.41
CA TRP A 125 -5.18 0.20 -3.78
C TRP A 125 -6.47 -0.13 -4.56
N TYR A 126 -7.39 -0.90 -3.97
CA TYR A 126 -8.58 -1.40 -4.66
C TYR A 126 -9.83 -0.51 -4.51
N ASN A 127 -9.95 0.23 -3.41
CA ASN A 127 -11.14 1.04 -3.11
C ASN A 127 -10.88 2.54 -3.21
N GLY A 128 -9.61 3.00 -3.11
CA GLY A 128 -9.27 4.42 -3.04
C GLY A 128 -9.81 5.24 -4.21
N VAL A 129 -9.63 4.79 -5.45
CA VAL A 129 -10.10 5.51 -6.64
C VAL A 129 -11.63 5.64 -6.67
N ALA A 130 -12.36 4.57 -6.35
CA ALA A 130 -13.81 4.62 -6.30
C ALA A 130 -14.30 5.55 -5.18
N ALA A 131 -13.66 5.47 -4.01
CA ALA A 131 -13.96 6.36 -2.89
C ALA A 131 -13.75 7.83 -3.26
N PHE A 132 -12.65 8.14 -3.93
CA PHE A 132 -12.35 9.46 -4.47
C PHE A 132 -13.42 9.97 -5.45
N LEU A 133 -13.82 9.14 -6.43
CA LEU A 133 -14.79 9.55 -7.43
C LEU A 133 -16.18 9.80 -6.81
N ILE A 134 -16.64 8.89 -5.95
CA ILE A 134 -17.95 9.01 -5.28
C ILE A 134 -17.98 10.21 -4.36
N SER A 135 -16.95 10.42 -3.55
CA SER A 135 -16.92 11.54 -2.61
C SER A 135 -16.83 12.88 -3.36
N THR A 136 -16.02 12.96 -4.41
CA THR A 136 -15.90 14.19 -5.22
C THR A 136 -17.20 14.52 -5.95
N LEU A 137 -17.91 13.51 -6.48
CA LEU A 137 -19.23 13.72 -7.09
C LEU A 137 -20.26 14.22 -6.06
N GLY A 138 -20.29 13.62 -4.88
CA GLY A 138 -21.20 14.07 -3.81
C GLY A 138 -20.86 15.48 -3.31
N VAL A 139 -19.58 15.81 -3.19
CA VAL A 139 -19.14 17.17 -2.85
C VAL A 139 -19.52 18.17 -3.94
N PHE A 140 -19.41 17.80 -5.22
CA PHE A 140 -19.84 18.67 -6.32
C PHE A 140 -21.35 18.95 -6.26
N LEU A 141 -22.17 17.96 -5.88
CA LEU A 141 -23.60 18.17 -5.66
C LEU A 141 -23.85 19.18 -4.53
N VAL A 142 -23.14 19.03 -3.41
CA VAL A 142 -23.22 19.94 -2.26
C VAL A 142 -22.71 21.33 -2.59
N LEU A 143 -21.66 21.45 -3.41
CA LEU A 143 -21.12 22.69 -3.94
C LEU A 143 -22.20 23.46 -4.72
N VAL A 144 -22.93 22.78 -5.63
CA VAL A 144 -24.02 23.40 -6.39
C VAL A 144 -25.13 23.88 -5.45
N LEU A 145 -25.56 23.05 -4.49
CA LEU A 145 -26.57 23.46 -3.48
C LEU A 145 -26.09 24.65 -2.65
N ALA A 146 -24.81 24.71 -2.32
CA ALA A 146 -24.21 25.81 -1.58
C ALA A 146 -24.13 27.09 -2.43
N CYS A 147 -23.79 27.03 -3.72
CA CYS A 147 -23.84 28.19 -4.61
C CYS A 147 -25.27 28.74 -4.75
N LEU A 148 -26.28 27.87 -4.75
CA LEU A 148 -27.70 28.24 -4.82
C LEU A 148 -28.27 28.76 -3.49
N GLY A 149 -27.48 28.82 -2.42
CA GLY A 149 -27.95 29.27 -1.11
C GLY A 149 -28.87 28.29 -0.37
N LEU A 150 -28.95 27.03 -0.81
CA LEU A 150 -29.83 26.01 -0.24
C LEU A 150 -29.25 25.31 0.99
N THR A 151 -27.96 25.52 1.27
CA THR A 151 -27.30 24.96 2.46
C THR A 151 -27.21 26.00 3.59
N PRO A 152 -27.38 25.60 4.86
CA PRO A 152 -27.19 26.49 5.99
C PRO A 152 -25.78 27.10 5.98
N ALA A 153 -25.67 28.37 6.33
CA ALA A 153 -24.38 29.04 6.36
C ALA A 153 -24.34 30.04 7.52
N TYR A 154 -23.13 30.41 7.93
CA TYR A 154 -22.90 31.43 8.93
C TYR A 154 -22.05 32.56 8.33
N SER A 155 -22.23 33.77 8.86
CA SER A 155 -21.40 34.91 8.50
C SER A 155 -20.01 34.74 9.08
N LYS A 156 -18.99 34.90 8.24
CA LYS A 156 -17.58 34.80 8.60
C LYS A 156 -16.85 36.02 8.08
N GLN A 157 -16.11 36.69 8.95
CA GLN A 157 -15.25 37.81 8.53
C GLN A 157 -14.02 37.26 7.79
N PRO A 158 -13.81 37.58 6.50
CA PRO A 158 -12.57 37.27 5.80
C PRO A 158 -11.42 38.14 6.33
N TRP A 159 -10.20 37.80 5.92
CA TRP A 159 -9.03 38.61 6.28
C TRP A 159 -9.10 40.00 5.65
N LEU A 160 -9.59 40.06 4.41
CA LEU A 160 -9.86 41.30 3.68
C LEU A 160 -11.21 41.16 2.97
N GLY A 161 -11.95 42.25 2.92
CA GLY A 161 -13.25 42.34 2.27
C GLY A 161 -14.44 42.23 3.23
N PRO A 162 -15.67 42.27 2.67
CA PRO A 162 -16.90 42.18 3.44
C PRO A 162 -17.10 40.78 4.05
N PRO A 163 -17.86 40.66 5.15
CA PRO A 163 -18.24 39.35 5.70
C PRO A 163 -18.82 38.43 4.64
N LEU A 164 -18.36 37.18 4.65
CA LEU A 164 -18.69 36.12 3.71
C LEU A 164 -19.64 35.11 4.36
N THR A 165 -20.68 34.68 3.65
CA THR A 165 -21.61 33.67 4.14
C THR A 165 -21.14 32.26 3.73
N ILE A 166 -20.56 31.50 4.67
CA ILE A 166 -19.91 30.22 4.40
C ILE A 166 -20.50 29.07 5.22
N GLY A 167 -20.49 27.86 4.67
CA GLY A 167 -20.83 26.62 5.37
C GLY A 167 -19.81 25.51 5.05
N PRO A 168 -19.49 24.59 5.98
CA PRO A 168 -18.43 23.59 5.82
C PRO A 168 -18.91 22.30 5.14
N TRP A 169 -19.93 22.38 4.28
CA TRP A 169 -20.66 21.21 3.83
C TRP A 169 -19.86 20.35 2.85
N CYS A 170 -19.03 20.94 2.00
CA CYS A 170 -18.10 20.20 1.14
C CYS A 170 -17.05 19.48 1.98
N SER A 171 -16.46 20.18 2.94
CA SER A 171 -15.45 19.64 3.87
C SER A 171 -15.99 18.50 4.74
N LEU A 172 -17.27 18.49 5.09
CA LEU A 172 -17.89 17.42 5.89
C LEU A 172 -18.38 16.26 5.02
N THR A 173 -19.00 16.57 3.88
CA THR A 173 -19.58 15.54 2.99
C THR A 173 -18.49 14.71 2.33
N GLY A 174 -17.38 15.32 1.91
CA GLY A 174 -16.30 14.63 1.22
C GLY A 174 -15.69 13.49 2.04
N PRO A 175 -15.17 13.74 3.26
CA PRO A 175 -14.61 12.70 4.12
C PRO A 175 -15.64 11.66 4.54
N LEU A 176 -16.89 12.05 4.77
CA LEU A 176 -17.98 11.13 5.09
C LEU A 176 -18.22 10.15 3.92
N LEU A 177 -18.47 10.66 2.72
CA LEU A 177 -18.69 9.83 1.54
C LEU A 177 -17.44 9.02 1.16
N TYR A 178 -16.25 9.61 1.31
CA TYR A 178 -15.00 8.90 1.09
C TYR A 178 -14.86 7.73 2.06
N SER A 179 -15.09 7.93 3.35
CA SER A 179 -14.99 6.86 4.35
C SER A 179 -16.02 5.75 4.10
N LEU A 180 -17.26 6.12 3.76
CA LEU A 180 -18.31 5.17 3.41
C LEU A 180 -17.95 4.38 2.16
N ALA A 181 -17.56 5.04 1.07
CA ALA A 181 -17.17 4.36 -0.16
C ALA A 181 -15.88 3.55 0.03
N PHE A 182 -14.87 4.06 0.74
CA PHE A 182 -13.62 3.36 1.01
C PHE A 182 -13.84 2.03 1.76
N THR A 183 -14.78 2.00 2.70
CA THR A 183 -15.09 0.81 3.52
C THR A 183 -16.13 -0.11 2.87
N LEU A 184 -17.12 0.43 2.17
CA LEU A 184 -18.25 -0.33 1.62
C LEU A 184 -18.06 -0.72 0.15
N TRP A 185 -17.10 -0.12 -0.57
CA TRP A 185 -16.85 -0.45 -1.97
C TRP A 185 -16.37 -1.90 -2.12
N ARG A 186 -17.03 -2.62 -3.03
CA ARG A 186 -16.75 -4.03 -3.31
C ARG A 186 -16.06 -4.17 -4.65
N SER A 187 -14.74 -4.02 -4.65
CA SER A 187 -13.95 -4.23 -5.86
C SER A 187 -14.16 -5.64 -6.43
N ARG A 188 -14.59 -5.70 -7.70
CA ARG A 188 -14.84 -6.96 -8.43
C ARG A 188 -13.57 -7.56 -9.05
N ARG A 189 -12.41 -6.97 -8.79
CA ARG A 189 -11.12 -7.46 -9.30
C ARG A 189 -10.86 -8.85 -8.73
N ARG A 190 -10.73 -9.84 -9.60
CA ARG A 190 -10.45 -11.25 -9.23
C ARG A 190 -8.99 -11.39 -8.83
N VAL A 191 -8.74 -11.74 -7.59
CA VAL A 191 -7.42 -11.87 -6.99
C VAL A 191 -7.23 -13.28 -6.46
N TRP A 192 -5.99 -13.75 -6.49
CA TRP A 192 -5.61 -15.00 -5.86
C TRP A 192 -4.94 -14.69 -4.53
N LEU A 193 -5.45 -15.31 -3.46
CA LEU A 193 -4.92 -15.22 -2.10
C LEU A 193 -4.93 -16.62 -1.51
N ASP A 194 -3.75 -17.12 -1.14
CA ASP A 194 -3.49 -18.47 -0.61
C ASP A 194 -4.54 -18.91 0.42
N TRP A 195 -4.77 -18.09 1.45
CA TRP A 195 -5.67 -18.40 2.55
C TRP A 195 -7.14 -18.63 2.15
N ILE A 196 -7.58 -17.98 1.09
CA ILE A 196 -8.97 -18.04 0.63
C ILE A 196 -9.12 -19.02 -0.53
N CYS A 197 -8.11 -19.12 -1.39
CA CYS A 197 -8.19 -19.90 -2.63
C CYS A 197 -7.72 -21.35 -2.44
N ILE A 198 -7.01 -21.66 -1.34
CA ILE A 198 -6.64 -23.02 -0.94
C ILE A 198 -7.50 -23.43 0.25
N HIS A 199 -8.01 -24.66 0.23
CA HIS A 199 -8.84 -25.17 1.31
C HIS A 199 -7.96 -25.43 2.55
N GLN A 200 -8.24 -24.81 3.70
CA GLN A 200 -7.33 -24.88 4.87
C GLN A 200 -7.57 -26.08 5.80
N THR A 201 -8.67 -26.84 5.62
CA THR A 201 -9.07 -27.91 6.56
C THR A 201 -9.27 -29.29 5.92
N ASP A 202 -9.29 -29.37 4.60
CA ASP A 202 -9.47 -30.63 3.85
C ASP A 202 -8.13 -30.87 3.18
N MET A 203 -7.42 -31.88 3.65
CA MET A 203 -6.04 -32.14 3.24
C MET A 203 -5.93 -32.40 1.74
N LYS A 204 -6.89 -33.11 1.15
CA LYS A 204 -6.86 -33.42 -0.29
C LYS A 204 -7.05 -32.16 -1.12
N LEU A 205 -8.01 -31.30 -0.75
CA LEU A 205 -8.24 -30.04 -1.45
C LEU A 205 -7.13 -29.02 -1.19
N GLN A 206 -6.52 -29.03 0.00
CA GLN A 206 -5.38 -28.19 0.34
C GLN A 206 -4.20 -28.52 -0.58
N GLU A 207 -3.88 -29.80 -0.66
CA GLU A 207 -2.85 -30.36 -1.52
C GLU A 207 -3.10 -30.07 -2.99
N CYS A 208 -4.29 -30.37 -3.50
CA CYS A 208 -4.63 -30.08 -4.89
C CYS A 208 -4.50 -28.57 -5.20
N GLY A 209 -4.85 -27.72 -4.23
CA GLY A 209 -4.66 -26.27 -4.30
C GLY A 209 -3.19 -25.87 -4.34
N LEU A 210 -2.34 -26.51 -3.54
CA LEU A 210 -0.90 -26.29 -3.47
C LEU A 210 -0.19 -26.76 -4.74
N LEU A 211 -0.53 -27.95 -5.24
CA LEU A 211 -0.02 -28.48 -6.51
C LEU A 211 -0.44 -27.62 -7.71
N SER A 212 -1.61 -26.99 -7.62
CA SER A 212 -2.11 -26.06 -8.64
C SER A 212 -1.60 -24.62 -8.45
N LEU A 213 -0.72 -24.35 -7.47
CA LEU A 213 -0.20 -23.01 -7.20
C LEU A 213 0.56 -22.46 -8.40
N GLY A 214 1.43 -23.28 -9.01
CA GLY A 214 2.20 -22.90 -10.18
C GLY A 214 1.30 -22.46 -11.33
N GLY A 215 0.33 -23.31 -11.70
CA GLY A 215 -0.66 -22.97 -12.72
C GLY A 215 -1.48 -21.73 -12.39
N ASN A 216 -1.84 -21.49 -11.13
CA ASN A 216 -2.55 -20.27 -10.73
C ASN A 216 -1.69 -19.01 -10.91
N ILE A 217 -0.41 -19.07 -10.55
CA ILE A 217 0.55 -17.97 -10.77
C ILE A 217 0.74 -17.72 -12.26
N GLY A 218 0.94 -18.77 -13.07
CA GLY A 218 1.09 -18.66 -14.52
C GLY A 218 -0.14 -18.13 -15.25
N ASN A 219 -1.33 -18.22 -14.64
CA ASN A 219 -2.58 -17.65 -15.19
C ASN A 219 -2.92 -16.26 -14.62
N ALA A 220 -2.10 -15.68 -13.75
CA ALA A 220 -2.32 -14.35 -13.18
C ALA A 220 -1.72 -13.26 -14.07
N LYS A 221 -2.53 -12.23 -14.42
CA LYS A 221 -2.07 -11.12 -15.27
C LYS A 221 -0.97 -10.26 -14.65
N SER A 222 -1.01 -10.09 -13.33
CA SER A 222 -0.03 -9.33 -12.57
C SER A 222 0.24 -9.97 -11.21
N MET A 223 1.43 -9.70 -10.66
CA MET A 223 1.82 -10.11 -9.32
C MET A 223 1.93 -8.87 -8.44
N LEU A 224 1.14 -8.83 -7.38
CA LEU A 224 1.16 -7.80 -6.37
C LEU A 224 1.94 -8.30 -5.15
N ILE A 225 3.13 -7.76 -4.93
CA ILE A 225 3.96 -8.04 -3.75
C ILE A 225 3.67 -6.99 -2.69
N LEU A 226 3.10 -7.44 -1.56
CA LEU A 226 2.98 -6.62 -0.35
C LEU A 226 4.30 -6.71 0.40
N TRP A 227 5.19 -5.77 0.08
CA TRP A 227 6.59 -5.85 0.47
C TRP A 227 6.80 -5.40 1.92
N ASP A 228 7.58 -6.21 2.63
CA ASP A 228 8.21 -5.93 3.91
C ASP A 228 9.57 -6.64 3.98
N GLU A 229 10.38 -6.29 4.97
CA GLU A 229 11.75 -6.81 5.16
C GLU A 229 11.84 -8.34 5.27
N THR A 230 10.76 -9.02 5.68
CA THR A 230 10.71 -10.46 5.85
C THR A 230 10.22 -11.21 4.62
N TRP A 231 9.72 -10.51 3.58
CA TRP A 231 9.18 -11.14 2.38
C TRP A 231 10.24 -11.97 1.64
N ILE A 232 11.44 -11.39 1.42
CA ILE A 232 12.54 -12.09 0.76
C ILE A 232 13.14 -13.21 1.61
N GLU A 233 12.85 -13.26 2.91
CA GLU A 233 13.34 -14.35 3.77
C GLU A 233 12.53 -15.64 3.59
N ARG A 234 11.42 -15.65 2.85
CA ARG A 234 10.52 -16.80 2.77
C ARG A 234 10.69 -17.55 1.47
N LEU A 235 11.04 -18.84 1.56
CA LEU A 235 11.26 -19.69 0.39
C LEU A 235 10.02 -19.78 -0.52
N TRP A 236 8.83 -19.90 0.07
CA TRP A 236 7.58 -19.91 -0.70
C TRP A 236 7.35 -18.60 -1.47
N CYS A 237 7.67 -17.43 -0.90
CA CYS A 237 7.52 -16.15 -1.60
C CYS A 237 8.52 -16.00 -2.76
N ILE A 238 9.74 -16.51 -2.56
CA ILE A 238 10.78 -16.58 -3.61
C ILE A 238 10.32 -17.52 -4.73
N PHE A 239 9.78 -18.70 -4.38
CA PHE A 239 9.22 -19.66 -5.33
C PHE A 239 8.05 -19.06 -6.12
N GLU A 240 7.12 -18.35 -5.47
CA GLU A 240 6.01 -17.66 -6.14
C GLU A 240 6.51 -16.67 -7.18
N LEU A 241 7.53 -15.88 -6.82
CA LEU A 241 8.15 -14.92 -7.73
C LEU A 241 8.86 -15.62 -8.88
N ALA A 242 9.69 -16.62 -8.59
CA ALA A 242 10.41 -17.41 -9.59
C ALA A 242 9.43 -18.03 -10.61
N THR A 243 8.32 -18.58 -10.12
CA THR A 243 7.23 -19.11 -10.93
C THR A 243 6.63 -18.02 -11.82
N PHE A 244 6.36 -16.84 -11.26
CA PHE A 244 5.79 -15.72 -12.02
C PHE A 244 6.74 -15.23 -13.12
N LEU A 245 8.03 -15.06 -12.81
CA LEU A 245 9.06 -14.67 -13.76
C LEU A 245 9.21 -15.71 -14.88
N ARG A 246 9.21 -17.00 -14.53
CA ARG A 246 9.28 -18.09 -15.50
C ARG A 246 8.08 -18.12 -16.45
N SER A 247 6.89 -17.82 -15.93
CA SER A 247 5.64 -17.89 -16.70
C SER A 247 5.39 -16.67 -17.59
N HIS A 248 6.09 -15.56 -17.34
CA HIS A 248 5.81 -14.28 -18.01
C HIS A 248 7.11 -13.66 -18.56
N PRO A 249 7.35 -13.70 -19.88
CA PRO A 249 8.54 -13.08 -20.49
C PRO A 249 8.69 -11.58 -20.19
N ASP A 250 7.56 -10.87 -20.03
CA ASP A 250 7.47 -9.45 -19.70
C ASP A 250 7.16 -9.20 -18.20
N ALA A 251 7.50 -10.14 -17.31
CA ALA A 251 7.08 -10.12 -15.90
C ALA A 251 7.34 -8.79 -15.17
N THR A 252 8.45 -8.12 -15.46
CA THR A 252 8.84 -6.85 -14.81
C THR A 252 7.82 -5.71 -15.00
N LYS A 253 7.07 -5.72 -16.11
CA LYS A 253 6.00 -4.74 -16.37
C LYS A 253 4.77 -4.98 -15.48
N ASN A 254 4.50 -6.24 -15.18
CA ASN A 254 3.32 -6.70 -14.44
C ASN A 254 3.61 -7.02 -12.96
N LEU A 255 4.85 -6.81 -12.53
CA LEU A 255 5.29 -6.93 -11.14
C LEU A 255 5.05 -5.60 -10.41
N ILE A 256 4.12 -5.61 -9.46
CA ILE A 256 3.74 -4.45 -8.66
C ILE A 256 4.23 -4.67 -7.23
N ILE A 257 5.17 -3.86 -6.78
CA ILE A 257 5.72 -3.94 -5.42
C ILE A 257 5.15 -2.78 -4.61
N LEU A 258 4.33 -3.09 -3.61
CA LEU A 258 3.75 -2.10 -2.70
C LEU A 258 4.29 -2.28 -1.28
N PRO A 259 5.14 -1.36 -0.81
CA PRO A 259 5.55 -1.33 0.57
C PRO A 259 4.40 -1.08 1.55
N ILE A 260 4.33 -1.92 2.58
CA ILE A 260 3.25 -1.88 3.59
C ILE A 260 3.20 -0.59 4.42
N PHE A 261 4.26 0.22 4.45
CA PHE A 261 4.30 1.46 5.25
C PHE A 261 3.59 2.64 4.57
N PHE A 262 3.06 2.50 3.35
CA PHE A 262 2.36 3.60 2.67
C PHE A 262 1.00 3.92 3.29
N TRP A 263 0.28 2.93 3.82
CA TRP A 263 -1.07 3.16 4.29
C TRP A 263 -1.18 4.15 5.46
N PRO A 264 -0.30 4.13 6.50
CA PRO A 264 -0.36 5.10 7.59
C PRO A 264 -0.08 6.52 7.08
N PHE A 265 0.81 6.70 6.10
CA PHE A 265 1.06 8.00 5.48
C PHE A 265 -0.20 8.52 4.79
N CYS A 266 -0.84 7.71 3.95
CA CYS A 266 -2.06 8.11 3.25
C CYS A 266 -3.19 8.46 4.22
N VAL A 267 -3.39 7.67 5.27
CA VAL A 267 -4.41 7.92 6.31
C VAL A 267 -4.09 9.18 7.10
N ALA A 268 -2.85 9.36 7.56
CA ALA A 268 -2.43 10.55 8.28
C ALA A 268 -2.59 11.81 7.43
N ASN A 269 -2.13 11.80 6.18
CA ASN A 269 -2.24 12.95 5.30
C ASN A 269 -3.70 13.32 5.00
N PHE A 270 -4.56 12.31 4.81
CA PHE A 270 -5.99 12.53 4.61
C PHE A 270 -6.65 13.19 5.83
N TRP A 271 -6.50 12.61 7.02
CA TRP A 271 -7.17 13.13 8.21
C TRP A 271 -6.58 14.44 8.73
N VAL A 272 -5.27 14.65 8.60
CA VAL A 272 -4.66 15.95 8.91
C VAL A 272 -5.10 17.01 7.90
N GLY A 273 -5.13 16.67 6.60
CA GLY A 273 -5.67 17.56 5.57
C GLY A 273 -7.12 17.94 5.83
N PHE A 274 -7.94 16.99 6.29
CA PHE A 274 -9.31 17.27 6.72
C PHE A 274 -9.38 18.20 7.92
N ALA A 275 -8.62 17.92 8.98
CA ALA A 275 -8.62 18.76 10.18
C ALA A 275 -8.17 20.20 9.88
N VAL A 276 -7.12 20.37 9.07
CA VAL A 276 -6.63 21.69 8.63
C VAL A 276 -7.64 22.37 7.71
N GLY A 277 -8.20 21.66 6.74
CA GLY A 277 -9.21 22.18 5.81
C GLY A 277 -10.46 22.68 6.56
N LEU A 278 -11.00 21.84 7.45
CA LEU A 278 -12.13 22.20 8.30
C LEU A 278 -11.80 23.38 9.22
N GLY A 279 -10.61 23.38 9.82
CA GLY A 279 -10.11 24.51 10.62
C GLY A 279 -10.10 25.81 9.83
N ASN A 280 -9.61 25.79 8.58
CA ASN A 280 -9.60 26.96 7.70
C ASN A 280 -11.00 27.44 7.33
N VAL A 281 -11.99 26.55 7.22
CA VAL A 281 -13.38 26.92 6.92
C VAL A 281 -14.09 27.47 8.18
N VAL A 282 -13.87 26.88 9.35
CA VAL A 282 -14.56 27.22 10.60
C VAL A 282 -13.94 28.42 11.31
N LEU A 283 -12.61 28.48 11.42
CA LEU A 283 -11.92 29.55 12.14
C LEU A 283 -11.90 30.85 11.31
N PRO A 284 -12.06 32.03 11.94
CA PRO A 284 -11.95 33.31 11.23
C PRO A 284 -10.63 33.43 10.44
N PHE A 285 -10.69 33.98 9.23
CA PHE A 285 -9.52 34.00 8.33
C PHE A 285 -8.38 34.91 8.84
N ASN A 286 -8.72 35.93 9.62
CA ASN A 286 -7.77 36.84 10.28
C ASN A 286 -7.20 36.29 11.59
N HIS A 287 -7.67 35.11 12.06
CA HIS A 287 -7.23 34.58 13.33
C HIS A 287 -5.82 33.96 13.20
N PRO A 288 -4.84 34.33 14.05
CA PRO A 288 -3.52 33.69 14.06
C PRO A 288 -3.57 32.17 14.15
N LEU A 289 -4.61 31.62 14.81
CA LEU A 289 -4.83 30.17 14.89
C LEU A 289 -5.03 29.48 13.53
N SER A 290 -5.58 30.14 12.51
CA SER A 290 -5.74 29.54 11.18
C SER A 290 -4.37 29.30 10.53
N PHE A 291 -3.46 30.27 10.65
CA PHE A 291 -2.07 30.14 10.21
C PHE A 291 -1.30 29.10 11.05
N VAL A 292 -1.44 29.16 12.38
CA VAL A 292 -0.77 28.24 13.30
C VAL A 292 -1.25 26.81 13.08
N SER A 293 -2.56 26.57 12.95
CA SER A 293 -3.12 25.23 12.71
C SER A 293 -2.68 24.64 11.38
N GLY A 294 -2.66 25.43 10.30
CA GLY A 294 -2.11 25.00 9.00
C GLY A 294 -0.63 24.61 9.11
N THR A 295 0.16 25.41 9.81
CA THR A 295 1.59 25.14 10.03
C THR A 295 1.82 23.89 10.89
N LEU A 296 1.07 23.74 11.99
CA LEU A 296 1.15 22.58 12.88
C LEU A 296 0.68 21.29 12.19
N GLY A 297 -0.38 21.37 11.38
CA GLY A 297 -0.86 20.25 10.57
C GLY A 297 0.19 19.83 9.53
N MET A 298 0.79 20.78 8.82
CA MET A 298 1.86 20.48 7.87
C MET A 298 3.09 19.87 8.55
N LEU A 299 3.47 20.39 9.72
CA LEU A 299 4.52 19.84 10.58
C LEU A 299 4.27 18.38 10.93
N LEU A 300 3.05 18.04 11.33
CA LEU A 300 2.66 16.67 11.66
C LEU A 300 2.76 15.75 10.44
N VAL A 301 2.27 16.18 9.27
CA VAL A 301 2.38 15.39 8.02
C VAL A 301 3.83 15.17 7.62
N VAL A 302 4.66 16.22 7.67
CA VAL A 302 6.09 16.14 7.36
C VAL A 302 6.79 15.20 8.33
N PHE A 303 6.48 15.27 9.63
CA PHE A 303 7.06 14.39 10.64
C PHE A 303 6.70 12.92 10.40
N VAL A 304 5.42 12.63 10.13
CA VAL A 304 4.95 11.28 9.82
C VAL A 304 5.61 10.77 8.53
N LEU A 305 5.63 11.58 7.47
CA LEU A 305 6.26 11.23 6.21
C LEU A 305 7.75 10.94 6.40
N GLU A 306 8.50 11.83 7.06
CA GLU A 306 9.92 11.66 7.31
C GLU A 306 10.20 10.37 8.09
N LYS A 307 9.46 10.11 9.17
CA LYS A 307 9.63 8.90 9.98
C LYS A 307 9.42 7.64 9.14
N LEU A 308 8.31 7.58 8.42
CA LEU A 308 7.95 6.42 7.60
C LEU A 308 8.93 6.21 6.45
N MET A 309 9.35 7.29 5.78
CA MET A 309 10.34 7.24 4.71
C MET A 309 11.72 6.84 5.22
N HIS A 310 12.10 7.27 6.42
CA HIS A 310 13.34 6.86 7.03
C HIS A 310 13.34 5.35 7.34
N GLU A 311 12.30 4.86 8.02
CA GLU A 311 12.12 3.42 8.30
C GLU A 311 12.13 2.61 7.00
N PHE A 312 11.48 3.12 5.95
CA PHE A 312 11.51 2.53 4.63
C PHE A 312 12.90 2.44 4.03
N TYR A 313 13.64 3.56 3.96
CA TYR A 313 14.97 3.55 3.33
C TYR A 313 15.96 2.68 4.11
N CYS A 314 15.85 2.60 5.44
CA CYS A 314 16.60 1.64 6.24
C CYS A 314 16.24 0.19 5.88
N SER A 315 14.95 -0.11 5.79
CA SER A 315 14.46 -1.44 5.40
C SER A 315 14.91 -1.81 3.98
N LEU A 316 14.96 -0.83 3.08
CA LEU A 316 15.38 -0.99 1.70
C LEU A 316 16.89 -1.20 1.57
N ALA A 317 17.70 -0.49 2.34
CA ALA A 317 19.15 -0.74 2.38
C ALA A 317 19.49 -2.12 2.96
N LEU A 318 18.78 -2.53 4.01
CA LEU A 318 18.88 -3.88 4.55
C LEU A 318 18.46 -4.93 3.51
N LEU A 319 17.40 -4.66 2.75
CA LEU A 319 16.97 -5.52 1.66
C LEU A 319 18.02 -5.60 0.55
N GLU A 320 18.60 -4.48 0.11
CA GLU A 320 19.66 -4.47 -0.90
C GLU A 320 20.87 -5.29 -0.44
N GLU A 321 21.25 -5.18 0.83
CA GLU A 321 22.31 -6.00 1.41
C GLU A 321 21.94 -7.49 1.40
N ARG A 322 20.72 -7.82 1.82
CA ARG A 322 20.20 -9.20 1.81
C ARG A 322 20.10 -9.77 0.40
N LEU A 323 19.74 -8.97 -0.58
CA LEU A 323 19.68 -9.39 -1.99
C LEU A 323 21.08 -9.62 -2.58
N ARG A 324 22.07 -8.82 -2.18
CA ARG A 324 23.48 -9.04 -2.59
C ARG A 324 24.07 -10.32 -2.00
N LYS A 325 23.65 -10.67 -0.79
CA LYS A 325 24.07 -11.89 -0.07
C LYS A 325 22.99 -12.98 -0.15
N PHE A 326 22.07 -12.88 -1.10
CA PHE A 326 20.93 -13.76 -1.15
C PHE A 326 21.39 -15.18 -1.46
N SER A 327 21.03 -16.11 -0.59
CA SER A 327 21.12 -17.53 -0.89
C SER A 327 19.78 -18.21 -0.64
N LEU A 328 19.42 -19.14 -1.53
CA LEU A 328 18.27 -20.01 -1.37
C LEU A 328 18.38 -20.83 -0.10
N ASN A 329 19.60 -21.21 0.30
CA ASN A 329 19.86 -21.99 1.50
C ASN A 329 19.51 -21.22 2.79
N ASP A 330 19.65 -19.89 2.78
CA ASP A 330 19.30 -19.02 3.91
C ASP A 330 17.80 -18.68 3.98
N ALA A 331 17.05 -18.90 2.89
CA ALA A 331 15.62 -18.61 2.85
C ALA A 331 14.86 -19.51 3.81
N LYS A 332 14.10 -18.94 4.75
CA LYS A 332 13.35 -19.66 5.77
C LYS A 332 12.19 -20.44 5.17
N CYS A 333 12.00 -21.65 5.68
CA CYS A 333 10.93 -22.54 5.29
C CYS A 333 10.23 -23.08 6.54
N ALA A 334 8.89 -23.05 6.55
CA ALA A 334 8.10 -23.41 7.72
C ALA A 334 8.30 -24.88 8.13
N CYS A 335 8.53 -25.80 7.19
CA CYS A 335 8.82 -27.19 7.51
C CYS A 335 10.16 -27.33 8.26
N CYS A 336 11.21 -26.63 7.82
CA CYS A 336 12.54 -26.68 8.45
C CYS A 336 12.54 -26.01 9.83
N ASP A 337 11.85 -24.86 9.95
CA ASP A 337 11.73 -24.13 11.22
C ASP A 337 11.01 -24.96 12.31
N ASN A 338 10.22 -25.97 11.91
CA ASN A 338 9.51 -26.89 12.80
C ASN A 338 10.14 -28.29 12.85
N ASP A 339 11.45 -28.43 12.54
CA ASP A 339 12.17 -29.70 12.61
C ASP A 339 11.50 -30.81 11.77
N HIS A 340 10.94 -30.43 10.63
CA HIS A 340 10.17 -31.31 9.76
C HIS A 340 9.04 -32.06 10.48
N LYS A 341 8.41 -31.43 11.48
CA LYS A 341 7.25 -31.97 12.19
C LYS A 341 5.98 -31.17 11.90
N GLY A 342 4.92 -31.90 11.59
CA GLY A 342 3.57 -31.35 11.47
C GLY A 342 2.99 -30.94 12.83
N PRO A 343 1.79 -30.33 12.85
CA PRO A 343 1.12 -29.90 14.08
C PRO A 343 0.79 -31.04 15.05
N TYR A 344 0.75 -32.29 14.58
CA TYR A 344 0.54 -33.49 15.38
C TYR A 344 1.82 -34.31 15.60
N GLY A 345 2.98 -33.73 15.28
CA GLY A 345 4.29 -34.35 15.50
C GLY A 345 4.73 -35.36 14.43
N GLN A 346 3.89 -35.64 13.44
CA GLN A 346 4.25 -36.52 12.33
C GLN A 346 5.32 -35.87 11.45
N GLU A 347 6.24 -36.67 10.91
CA GLU A 347 7.26 -36.18 9.99
C GLU A 347 6.60 -35.64 8.73
N VAL A 348 7.11 -34.51 8.22
CA VAL A 348 6.62 -33.87 6.99
C VAL A 348 7.78 -33.74 6.01
N ARG A 349 7.48 -33.92 4.71
CA ARG A 349 8.48 -33.75 3.66
C ARG A 349 9.06 -32.34 3.71
N CYS A 350 10.36 -32.25 3.44
CA CYS A 350 11.05 -30.98 3.35
C CYS A 350 10.62 -30.20 2.10
N ASP A 351 9.73 -29.22 2.25
CA ASP A 351 9.35 -28.28 1.18
C ASP A 351 10.59 -27.63 0.53
N ARG A 352 11.63 -27.34 1.33
CA ARG A 352 12.86 -26.72 0.79
C ARG A 352 13.46 -27.55 -0.33
N HIS A 353 13.60 -28.85 -0.11
CA HIS A 353 14.21 -29.74 -1.08
C HIS A 353 13.40 -29.76 -2.39
N VAL A 354 12.08 -29.90 -2.27
CA VAL A 354 11.15 -29.90 -3.41
C VAL A 354 11.23 -28.58 -4.18
N LEU A 355 11.04 -27.45 -3.49
CA LEU A 355 10.99 -26.14 -4.14
C LEU A 355 12.30 -25.75 -4.82
N ILE A 356 13.45 -26.03 -4.19
CA ILE A 356 14.76 -25.76 -4.79
C ILE A 356 14.96 -26.62 -6.03
N GLN A 357 14.65 -27.94 -5.98
CA GLN A 357 14.76 -28.80 -7.15
C GLN A 357 13.85 -28.34 -8.30
N VAL A 358 12.61 -27.94 -8.01
CA VAL A 358 11.69 -27.39 -9.02
C VAL A 358 12.28 -26.14 -9.66
N MET A 359 12.83 -25.22 -8.87
CA MET A 359 13.48 -24.02 -9.41
C MET A 359 14.74 -24.39 -10.21
N CYS A 360 15.52 -25.39 -9.79
CA CYS A 360 16.70 -25.85 -10.53
C CYS A 360 16.31 -26.43 -11.89
N LEU A 361 15.17 -27.11 -12.00
CA LEU A 361 14.65 -27.55 -13.30
C LEU A 361 14.28 -26.38 -14.23
N TRP A 362 13.86 -25.24 -13.68
CA TRP A 362 13.50 -24.06 -14.48
C TRP A 362 14.68 -23.22 -14.92
N PHE A 363 15.68 -23.08 -14.06
CA PHE A 363 16.77 -22.11 -14.20
C PHE A 363 18.15 -22.75 -14.38
N GLY A 364 18.26 -24.07 -14.21
CA GLY A 364 19.49 -24.86 -14.38
C GLY A 364 20.15 -25.24 -13.05
N SER A 365 20.43 -24.26 -12.18
CA SER A 365 21.16 -24.47 -10.92
C SER A 365 20.77 -23.47 -9.83
N GLU A 366 21.10 -23.78 -8.56
CA GLU A 366 20.91 -22.85 -7.42
C GLU A 366 21.59 -21.50 -7.68
N ALA A 367 22.82 -21.50 -8.21
CA ALA A 367 23.56 -20.29 -8.51
C ALA A 367 22.90 -19.44 -9.60
N GLU A 368 22.34 -20.06 -10.63
CA GLU A 368 21.60 -19.35 -11.69
C GLU A 368 20.29 -18.76 -11.17
N ILE A 369 19.57 -19.46 -10.29
CA ILE A 369 18.38 -18.94 -9.62
C ILE A 369 18.73 -17.74 -8.75
N GLU A 370 19.74 -17.88 -7.89
CA GLU A 370 20.18 -16.81 -6.99
C GLU A 370 20.63 -15.59 -7.79
N SER A 371 21.40 -15.79 -8.87
CA SER A 371 21.81 -14.71 -9.77
C SER A 371 20.60 -14.07 -10.46
N HIS A 372 19.66 -14.86 -10.97
CA HIS A 372 18.48 -14.38 -11.66
C HIS A 372 17.55 -13.60 -10.75
N ILE A 373 17.23 -14.13 -9.56
CA ILE A 373 16.38 -13.48 -8.56
C ILE A 373 17.07 -12.25 -8.01
N SER A 374 18.34 -12.34 -7.59
CA SER A 374 19.05 -11.16 -7.06
C SER A 374 19.12 -10.05 -8.10
N THR A 375 19.37 -10.35 -9.38
CA THR A 375 19.41 -9.35 -10.45
C THR A 375 18.03 -8.78 -10.75
N ILE A 376 17.04 -9.61 -11.09
CA ILE A 376 15.71 -9.13 -11.48
C ILE A 376 14.98 -8.47 -10.33
N VAL A 377 15.04 -9.03 -9.12
CA VAL A 377 14.40 -8.43 -7.94
C VAL A 377 15.11 -7.16 -7.55
N ALA A 378 16.44 -7.14 -7.50
CA ALA A 378 17.15 -5.89 -7.22
C ALA A 378 16.86 -4.84 -8.29
N ASP A 379 16.77 -5.20 -9.57
CA ASP A 379 16.47 -4.24 -10.64
C ASP A 379 15.02 -3.78 -10.60
N ALA A 380 14.05 -4.66 -10.35
CA ALA A 380 12.66 -4.29 -10.16
C ALA A 380 12.47 -3.42 -8.92
N LEU A 381 13.11 -3.75 -7.80
CA LEU A 381 13.11 -2.92 -6.59
C LEU A 381 13.83 -1.60 -6.84
N ARG A 382 14.96 -1.61 -7.55
CA ARG A 382 15.67 -0.38 -7.90
C ARG A 382 14.81 0.49 -8.78
N GLU A 383 14.21 -0.03 -9.84
CA GLU A 383 13.39 0.74 -10.76
C GLU A 383 12.10 1.24 -10.09
N LYS A 384 11.40 0.36 -9.35
CA LYS A 384 10.07 0.65 -8.79
C LYS A 384 10.12 1.33 -7.42
N LEU A 385 11.11 1.02 -6.56
CA LEU A 385 11.23 1.57 -5.20
C LEU A 385 12.33 2.64 -5.08
N LEU A 386 13.47 2.50 -5.76
CA LEU A 386 14.60 3.46 -5.68
C LEU A 386 14.59 4.51 -6.80
N GLY A 387 14.11 4.20 -7.99
CA GLY A 387 14.23 5.03 -9.19
C GLY A 387 13.15 6.10 -9.26
N LYS A 388 11.99 5.84 -8.64
CA LYS A 388 10.86 6.76 -8.60
C LYS A 388 10.44 6.96 -7.16
N PHE A 389 10.11 8.21 -6.80
CA PHE A 389 9.46 8.55 -5.53
C PHE A 389 8.42 7.46 -5.18
N PRO A 390 8.56 6.80 -4.02
CA PRO A 390 7.97 5.48 -3.79
C PRO A 390 6.44 5.54 -3.74
N LEU A 391 5.86 6.69 -3.41
CA LEU A 391 4.42 6.90 -3.49
C LEU A 391 4.00 7.31 -4.92
N PRO A 392 3.10 6.59 -5.59
CA PRO A 392 2.50 7.07 -6.83
C PRO A 392 1.87 8.47 -6.66
N TYR A 393 2.07 9.36 -7.64
CA TYR A 393 1.56 10.75 -7.57
C TYR A 393 0.04 10.80 -7.34
N TRP A 394 -0.69 9.91 -8.01
CA TRP A 394 -2.14 9.81 -7.83
C TRP A 394 -2.54 9.47 -6.38
N MET A 395 -1.73 8.70 -5.64
CA MET A 395 -1.99 8.41 -4.22
C MET A 395 -1.76 9.65 -3.36
N MET A 396 -0.76 10.47 -3.69
CA MET A 396 -0.51 11.75 -3.00
C MET A 396 -1.68 12.70 -3.18
N VAL A 397 -2.14 12.84 -4.43
CA VAL A 397 -3.27 13.69 -4.81
C VAL A 397 -4.53 13.18 -4.11
N MET A 398 -4.80 11.87 -4.15
CA MET A 398 -5.96 11.28 -3.50
C MET A 398 -5.97 11.48 -1.97
N CYS A 399 -4.83 11.34 -1.28
CA CYS A 399 -4.78 11.58 0.16
C CYS A 399 -4.82 13.08 0.54
N GLN A 400 -4.77 14.00 -0.42
CA GLN A 400 -4.91 15.45 -0.20
C GLN A 400 -6.29 16.00 -0.55
N MET A 401 -7.24 15.14 -0.93
CA MET A 401 -8.60 15.53 -1.29
C MET A 401 -9.33 16.46 -0.31
N PRO A 402 -9.19 16.30 1.02
CA PRO A 402 -9.86 17.21 1.94
C PRO A 402 -9.45 18.67 1.78
N VAL A 403 -8.25 18.94 1.26
CA VAL A 403 -7.80 20.31 0.91
C VAL A 403 -8.67 20.87 -0.21
N LEU A 404 -8.85 20.11 -1.31
CA LEU A 404 -9.71 20.49 -2.42
C LEU A 404 -11.16 20.78 -1.96
N TRP A 405 -11.72 19.91 -1.11
CA TRP A 405 -13.09 20.09 -0.62
C TRP A 405 -13.25 21.32 0.28
N ALA A 406 -12.23 21.65 1.08
CA ALA A 406 -12.23 22.90 1.85
C ALA A 406 -12.19 24.15 0.96
N TYR A 407 -11.43 24.13 -0.14
CA TYR A 407 -11.47 25.22 -1.12
C TYR A 407 -12.82 25.32 -1.84
N MET A 408 -13.54 24.20 -2.03
CA MET A 408 -14.89 24.22 -2.58
C MET A 408 -15.90 24.93 -1.67
N ASP A 409 -15.77 24.83 -0.34
CA ASP A 409 -16.61 25.60 0.58
C ASP A 409 -16.38 27.12 0.43
N ILE A 410 -15.12 27.53 0.27
CA ILE A 410 -14.75 28.94 0.07
C ILE A 410 -15.25 29.42 -1.30
N PHE A 411 -15.09 28.60 -2.34
CA PHE A 411 -15.59 28.90 -3.68
C PHE A 411 -17.11 29.09 -3.66
N ALA A 412 -17.84 28.16 -3.03
CA ALA A 412 -19.30 28.22 -2.96
C ALA A 412 -19.79 29.53 -2.33
N ALA A 413 -19.13 29.96 -1.27
CA ALA A 413 -19.47 31.20 -0.58
C ALA A 413 -19.25 32.44 -1.49
N ARG A 414 -18.15 32.50 -2.23
CA ARG A 414 -17.87 33.61 -3.19
C ARG A 414 -18.82 33.60 -4.37
N ALA A 415 -19.10 32.41 -4.92
CA ALA A 415 -20.02 32.25 -6.04
C ALA A 415 -21.46 32.63 -5.65
N ARG A 416 -21.90 32.29 -4.43
CA ARG A 416 -23.21 32.66 -3.88
C ARG A 416 -23.39 34.18 -3.81
N ASP A 417 -22.35 34.90 -3.44
CA ASP A 417 -22.35 36.36 -3.35
C ASP A 417 -22.03 37.03 -4.71
N GLU A 418 -22.09 36.27 -5.82
CA GLU A 418 -21.80 36.70 -7.20
C GLU A 418 -20.37 37.26 -7.43
N GLN A 419 -19.43 36.94 -6.53
CA GLN A 419 -18.02 37.35 -6.60
C GLN A 419 -17.21 36.37 -7.47
N TRP A 420 -17.53 36.26 -8.76
CA TRP A 420 -16.94 35.28 -9.67
C TRP A 420 -15.42 35.42 -9.85
N GLU A 421 -14.90 36.65 -9.82
CA GLU A 421 -13.45 36.90 -9.90
C GLU A 421 -12.73 36.33 -8.68
N GLU A 422 -13.29 36.54 -7.48
CA GLU A 422 -12.74 35.98 -6.24
C GLU A 422 -12.89 34.45 -6.20
N ALA A 423 -14.01 33.92 -6.69
CA ALA A 423 -14.22 32.48 -6.82
C ALA A 423 -13.18 31.84 -7.76
N ALA A 424 -12.88 32.46 -8.90
CA ALA A 424 -11.83 31.99 -9.81
C ALA A 424 -10.44 32.01 -9.16
N ALA A 425 -10.15 33.05 -8.39
CA ALA A 425 -8.92 33.16 -7.60
C ALA A 425 -8.79 32.03 -6.53
N VAL A 426 -9.89 31.63 -5.90
CA VAL A 426 -9.93 30.48 -4.97
C VAL A 426 -9.57 29.17 -5.69
N VAL A 427 -9.99 28.98 -6.94
CA VAL A 427 -9.60 27.82 -7.75
C VAL A 427 -8.09 27.81 -8.02
N LEU A 428 -7.50 28.96 -8.34
CA LEU A 428 -6.05 29.07 -8.56
C LEU A 428 -5.25 28.78 -7.29
N ASP A 429 -5.69 29.31 -6.14
CA ASP A 429 -5.12 28.97 -4.84
C ASP A 429 -5.19 27.47 -4.56
N CYS A 430 -6.37 26.88 -4.78
CA CYS A 430 -6.59 25.46 -4.59
C CYS A 430 -5.58 24.67 -5.43
N CYS A 431 -5.51 24.92 -6.74
CA CYS A 431 -4.56 24.24 -7.62
C CYS A 431 -3.10 24.45 -7.19
N SER A 432 -2.74 25.65 -6.73
CA SER A 432 -1.39 25.96 -6.24
C SER A 432 -0.99 25.11 -5.03
N TRP A 433 -1.89 24.94 -4.06
CA TRP A 433 -1.60 24.14 -2.87
C TRP A 433 -1.70 22.64 -3.15
N PHE A 434 -2.81 22.23 -3.76
CA PHE A 434 -3.21 20.84 -3.94
C PHE A 434 -2.39 20.10 -5.00
N LEU A 435 -2.13 20.72 -6.16
CA LEU A 435 -1.42 20.06 -7.27
C LEU A 435 0.08 20.35 -7.26
N ASN A 436 0.50 21.51 -6.72
CA ASN A 436 1.88 21.99 -6.82
C ASN A 436 2.63 21.92 -5.48
N LEU A 437 2.30 22.77 -4.50
CA LEU A 437 3.13 22.97 -3.30
C LEU A 437 3.16 21.76 -2.37
N ILE A 438 2.02 21.18 -2.00
CA ILE A 438 2.02 20.05 -1.04
C ILE A 438 2.71 18.82 -1.65
N PRO A 439 2.44 18.44 -2.93
CA PRO A 439 3.22 17.39 -3.57
C PRO A 439 4.71 17.72 -3.70
N ALA A 440 5.07 18.98 -4.00
CA ALA A 440 6.48 19.40 -4.07
C ALA A 440 7.19 19.27 -2.72
N ILE A 441 6.56 19.71 -1.62
CA ILE A 441 7.13 19.60 -0.27
C ILE A 441 7.31 18.12 0.11
N SER A 442 6.29 17.29 -0.14
CA SER A 442 6.37 15.85 0.14
C SER A 442 7.50 15.16 -0.65
N THR A 443 7.65 15.55 -1.93
CA THR A 443 8.73 15.09 -2.81
C THR A 443 10.09 15.53 -2.27
N PHE A 444 10.22 16.81 -1.92
CA PHE A 444 11.45 17.37 -1.38
C PHE A 444 11.88 16.69 -0.08
N VAL A 445 10.97 16.50 0.87
CA VAL A 445 11.23 15.79 2.14
C VAL A 445 11.73 14.38 1.86
N THR A 446 11.09 13.65 0.96
CA THR A 446 11.51 12.29 0.60
C THR A 446 12.89 12.26 -0.06
N CYS A 447 13.16 13.15 -1.01
CA CYS A 447 14.48 13.27 -1.64
C CYS A 447 15.55 13.57 -0.59
N LEU A 448 15.24 14.44 0.37
CA LEU A 448 16.15 14.78 1.43
C LEU A 448 16.39 13.60 2.36
N VAL A 449 15.34 12.91 2.85
CA VAL A 449 15.48 11.69 3.66
C VAL A 449 16.33 10.64 2.94
N ARG A 450 16.08 10.40 1.64
CA ARG A 450 16.91 9.50 0.83
C ARG A 450 18.37 9.91 0.82
N TRP A 451 18.66 11.19 0.59
CA TRP A 451 20.02 11.70 0.60
C TRP A 451 20.67 11.53 1.98
N THR A 452 19.95 11.84 3.07
CA THR A 452 20.47 11.66 4.44
C THR A 452 20.80 10.22 4.79
N HIS A 453 20.02 9.27 4.29
CA HIS A 453 20.27 7.85 4.50
C HIS A 453 21.64 7.42 3.96
N SER A 454 22.14 8.08 2.91
CA SER A 454 23.48 7.81 2.37
C SER A 454 24.65 8.39 3.20
N THR A 455 24.36 9.17 4.24
CA THR A 455 25.38 9.90 5.03
C THR A 455 25.64 9.26 6.40
N ALA A 456 26.85 9.48 6.95
CA ALA A 456 27.27 8.94 8.26
C ALA A 456 26.35 9.35 9.43
N SER A 457 26.20 8.45 10.41
CA SER A 457 25.21 8.50 11.51
C SER A 457 25.09 9.86 12.23
N CYS A 458 26.19 10.50 12.62
CA CYS A 458 26.15 11.78 13.35
C CYS A 458 25.52 12.92 12.52
N ARG A 459 25.67 12.89 11.19
CA ARG A 459 25.09 13.91 10.30
C ARG A 459 23.59 13.69 10.06
N GLN A 460 23.08 12.47 10.24
CA GLN A 460 21.68 12.13 9.96
C GLN A 460 20.71 12.94 10.83
N THR A 461 20.98 13.07 12.13
CA THR A 461 20.10 13.84 13.03
C THR A 461 20.01 15.31 12.63
N LEU A 462 21.15 15.95 12.33
CA LEU A 462 21.18 17.34 11.88
C LEU A 462 20.41 17.50 10.56
N PHE A 463 20.63 16.61 9.60
CA PHE A 463 19.92 16.69 8.33
C PHE A 463 18.41 16.43 8.45
N ARG A 464 17.97 15.57 9.37
CA ARG A 464 16.53 15.40 9.68
C ARG A 464 15.92 16.72 10.16
N TRP A 465 16.56 17.41 11.10
CA TRP A 465 16.10 18.73 11.53
C TRP A 465 16.09 19.76 10.40
N MET A 466 17.12 19.78 9.56
CA MET A 466 17.15 20.66 8.39
C MET A 466 16.05 20.31 7.38
N SER A 467 15.68 19.04 7.23
CA SER A 467 14.58 18.62 6.35
C SER A 467 13.22 19.12 6.82
N ARG A 468 12.95 19.02 8.12
CA ARG A 468 11.74 19.57 8.74
C ARG A 468 11.72 21.08 8.58
N LEU A 469 12.82 21.74 8.94
CA LEU A 469 12.94 23.19 8.83
C LEU A 469 12.72 23.66 7.39
N ALA A 470 13.34 23.02 6.40
CA ALA A 470 13.16 23.35 4.99
C ALA A 470 11.70 23.16 4.54
N ALA A 471 11.04 22.06 4.92
CA ALA A 471 9.64 21.83 4.60
C ALA A 471 8.70 22.88 5.24
N ILE A 472 8.97 23.27 6.48
CA ILE A 472 8.25 24.36 7.18
C ILE A 472 8.49 25.68 6.46
N LEU A 473 9.74 26.00 6.13
CA LEU A 473 10.10 27.23 5.44
C LEU A 473 9.46 27.30 4.06
N MET A 474 9.39 26.20 3.32
CA MET A 474 8.66 26.12 2.05
C MET A 474 7.15 26.35 2.25
N HIS A 475 6.55 25.76 3.29
CA HIS A 475 5.14 25.98 3.60
C HIS A 475 4.87 27.45 3.98
N VAL A 476 5.66 28.01 4.89
CA VAL A 476 5.57 29.41 5.33
C VAL A 476 5.82 30.36 4.17
N ALA A 477 6.82 30.10 3.32
CA ALA A 477 7.07 30.88 2.12
C ALA A 477 5.90 30.80 1.13
N GLY A 478 5.24 29.65 1.00
CA GLY A 478 3.99 29.52 0.24
C GLY A 478 2.89 30.41 0.82
N GLN A 479 2.64 30.35 2.13
CA GLN A 479 1.65 31.19 2.82
C GLN A 479 1.95 32.69 2.67
N LEU A 480 3.23 33.08 2.83
CA LEU A 480 3.67 34.46 2.65
C LEU A 480 3.56 34.89 1.20
N GLY A 481 3.93 34.03 0.24
CA GLY A 481 3.82 34.28 -1.19
C GLY A 481 2.39 34.62 -1.60
N VAL A 482 1.41 33.87 -1.09
CA VAL A 482 -0.02 34.19 -1.29
C VAL A 482 -0.34 35.60 -0.79
N ARG A 483 0.12 35.97 0.41
CA ARG A 483 -0.16 37.28 1.03
C ARG A 483 0.55 38.42 0.32
N VAL A 484 1.80 38.22 -0.09
CA VAL A 484 2.59 39.20 -0.84
C VAL A 484 1.97 39.46 -2.20
N CYS A 485 1.64 38.41 -2.96
CA CYS A 485 0.99 38.58 -4.25
C CYS A 485 -0.35 39.31 -4.11
N HIS A 486 -1.10 39.05 -3.04
CA HIS A 486 -2.34 39.76 -2.74
C HIS A 486 -2.12 41.23 -2.35
N HIS A 487 -1.07 41.56 -1.61
CA HIS A 487 -0.82 42.92 -1.13
C HIS A 487 -0.29 43.85 -2.21
N TYR A 488 0.56 43.35 -3.10
CA TYR A 488 1.26 44.17 -4.10
C TYR A 488 0.62 44.20 -5.49
N ILE A 489 -0.30 43.28 -5.79
CA ILE A 489 -1.01 43.24 -7.08
C ILE A 489 -2.45 43.66 -6.82
N GLU A 490 -2.82 44.85 -7.29
CA GLU A 490 -4.14 45.45 -7.03
C GLU A 490 -5.29 44.55 -7.48
N ASN A 491 -5.14 43.84 -8.60
CA ASN A 491 -6.13 42.89 -9.05
C ASN A 491 -5.97 41.53 -8.35
N TYR A 492 -7.00 41.13 -7.61
CA TYR A 492 -7.02 39.89 -6.81
C TYR A 492 -6.71 38.63 -7.62
N LEU A 493 -7.36 38.48 -8.77
CA LEU A 493 -7.21 37.32 -9.65
C LEU A 493 -5.81 37.26 -10.25
N HIS A 494 -5.26 38.38 -10.70
CA HIS A 494 -3.90 38.46 -11.23
C HIS A 494 -2.87 38.07 -10.16
N GLY A 495 -3.05 38.54 -8.92
CA GLY A 495 -2.20 38.13 -7.80
C GLY A 495 -2.19 36.62 -7.58
N LYS A 496 -3.35 35.96 -7.64
CA LYS A 496 -3.43 34.49 -7.54
C LYS A 496 -2.85 33.77 -8.75
N ALA A 497 -3.04 34.29 -9.96
CA ALA A 497 -2.45 33.72 -11.16
C ALA A 497 -0.92 33.77 -11.14
N VAL A 498 -0.35 34.89 -10.67
CA VAL A 498 1.10 35.03 -10.45
C VAL A 498 1.59 34.02 -9.40
N PHE A 499 0.89 33.90 -8.26
CA PHE A 499 1.24 32.92 -7.24
C PHE A 499 1.18 31.47 -7.78
N PHE A 500 0.13 31.13 -8.54
CA PHE A 500 0.02 29.84 -9.20
C PHE A 500 1.21 29.58 -10.12
N GLY A 501 1.58 30.55 -10.97
CA GLY A 501 2.76 30.49 -11.82
C GLY A 501 4.06 30.24 -11.04
N ILE A 502 4.28 30.95 -9.94
CA ILE A 502 5.44 30.77 -9.06
C ILE A 502 5.42 29.38 -8.42
N SER A 503 4.26 28.89 -8.00
CA SER A 503 4.10 27.57 -7.36
C SER A 503 4.44 26.40 -8.29
N LEU A 504 4.40 26.59 -9.60
CA LEU A 504 4.82 25.58 -10.57
C LEU A 504 6.32 25.32 -10.54
N LEU A 505 7.15 26.29 -10.12
CA LEU A 505 8.60 26.14 -10.03
C LEU A 505 9.02 25.02 -9.06
N PRO A 506 8.61 25.01 -7.77
CA PRO A 506 8.95 23.91 -6.87
C PRO A 506 8.35 22.58 -7.31
N ALA A 507 7.16 22.58 -7.93
CA ALA A 507 6.57 21.36 -8.49
C ALA A 507 7.40 20.80 -9.65
N PHE A 508 7.88 21.65 -10.56
CA PHE A 508 8.77 21.28 -11.65
C PHE A 508 10.12 20.78 -11.14
N VAL A 509 10.70 21.45 -10.13
CA VAL A 509 11.95 21.01 -9.49
C VAL A 509 11.75 19.64 -8.85
N ALA A 510 10.67 19.45 -8.07
CA ALA A 510 10.32 18.16 -7.47
C ALA A 510 10.15 17.06 -8.53
N TRP A 511 9.47 17.37 -9.64
CA TRP A 511 9.32 16.45 -10.76
C TRP A 511 10.66 16.11 -11.43
N ARG A 512 11.55 17.09 -11.64
CA ARG A 512 12.90 16.87 -12.19
C ARG A 512 13.78 16.05 -11.26
N LEU A 513 13.72 16.29 -9.95
CA LEU A 513 14.43 15.48 -8.94
C LEU A 513 13.96 14.03 -8.99
N ARG A 514 12.66 13.82 -9.21
CA ARG A 514 12.09 12.49 -9.42
C ARG A 514 12.50 11.87 -10.75
N SER A 515 12.65 12.64 -11.83
CA SER A 515 13.00 12.10 -13.14
C SER A 515 14.47 11.75 -13.29
N LYS A 516 15.38 12.51 -12.65
CA LYS A 516 16.84 12.27 -12.71
C LYS A 516 17.32 11.12 -11.82
N SER A 517 16.46 10.61 -10.94
CA SER A 517 16.77 9.46 -10.09
C SER A 517 16.39 8.12 -10.72
N ALA A 518 15.74 8.15 -11.90
CA ALA A 518 15.57 7.03 -12.82
C ALA A 518 16.69 7.09 -13.87
#